data_AF-A0A954A7K6-F1
#
_entry.id   AF-A0A954A7K6-F1
#
_cell.length_a   1.000
_cell.length_b   1.000
_cell.length_c   1.000
_cell.angle_alpha   90.00
_cell.angle_beta   90.00
_cell.angle_gamma   90.00
#
_symmetry.space_group_name_H-M   'P 1'
#
loop_
_entity.id
_entity.type
_entity.pdbx_description
1 polymer ?
#
loop_
_entity_poly.entity_id
_entity_poly.type
_entity_poly.pdbx_seq_one_letter_code
_entity_poly.pdbx_strand_id
1 'polypeptide(L)'
;MISRLSELLRTTLSSGGQQEVPLREEIGILQKYVDIELIRFQNRLRVEMDIEPTVLDAAVPAMILQPLVENSIRHGIARRSAAGWIGVSAWREGEQLLIEVSDDGPGATEPIDQLLGKGVGLTNTRDRLRELHGTHQSFEIRSRESSDADDTGLTLRIHIPYREIQSSSGLGSGRSRGSRRRSSGIHLPTPSKAAAVSTEVDESKISRTDGALTVDESPEDRDH
;
A
#
# COMPACT_ATOMS: atom_id res chain seq x y z
N MET A 1 12.69 11.10 11.67
CA MET A 1 13.82 10.51 12.43
C MET A 1 13.63 9.01 12.71
N ILE A 2 12.43 8.54 13.07
CA ILE A 2 12.16 7.09 13.26
C ILE A 2 12.39 6.27 11.97
N SER A 3 12.00 6.79 10.80
CA SER A 3 12.14 6.10 9.50
C SER A 3 13.59 5.71 9.15
N ARG A 4 14.58 6.60 9.34
CA ARG A 4 16.01 6.29 9.08
C ARG A 4 16.61 5.27 10.05
N LEU A 5 16.13 5.26 11.31
CA LEU A 5 16.57 4.29 12.32
C LEU A 5 15.92 2.93 12.09
N SER A 6 14.63 2.89 11.75
CA SER A 6 13.93 1.65 11.37
C SER A 6 14.50 1.03 10.09
N GLU A 7 14.97 1.85 9.16
CA GLU A 7 15.64 1.42 7.93
C GLU A 7 17.02 0.82 8.21
N LEU A 8 17.85 1.48 9.02
CA LEU A 8 19.15 0.95 9.45
C LEU A 8 19.03 -0.36 10.28
N LEU A 9 18.04 -0.43 11.18
CA LEU A 9 17.73 -1.66 11.93
C LEU A 9 17.24 -2.78 11.00
N ARG A 10 16.46 -2.46 9.96
CA ARG A 10 16.01 -3.44 8.95
C ARG A 10 17.15 -3.97 8.10
N THR A 11 18.09 -3.14 7.65
CA THR A 11 19.26 -3.61 6.91
C THR A 11 20.07 -4.60 7.74
N THR A 12 20.15 -4.36 9.05
CA THR A 12 20.89 -5.23 9.99
C THR A 12 20.13 -6.53 10.34
N LEU A 13 18.80 -6.49 10.42
CA LEU A 13 17.95 -7.65 10.73
C LEU A 13 17.60 -8.51 9.50
N SER A 14 17.63 -7.94 8.29
CA SER A 14 17.37 -8.67 7.04
C SER A 14 18.49 -9.65 6.68
N SER A 15 19.70 -9.48 7.24
CA SER A 15 20.79 -10.44 7.11
C SER A 15 20.54 -11.78 7.82
N GLY A 16 19.44 -11.92 8.57
CA GLY A 16 19.03 -13.16 9.23
C GLY A 16 17.58 -13.61 8.98
N GLY A 17 16.83 -12.93 8.09
CA GLY A 17 15.43 -13.20 7.79
C GLY A 17 15.20 -13.72 6.36
N GLN A 18 14.03 -14.30 6.09
CA GLN A 18 13.64 -14.73 4.74
C GLN A 18 13.80 -13.56 3.74
N GLN A 19 14.61 -13.77 2.70
CA GLN A 19 14.89 -12.75 1.69
C GLN A 19 13.68 -12.44 0.81
N GLU A 20 12.81 -13.43 0.62
CA GLU A 20 11.54 -13.33 -0.10
C GLU A 20 10.41 -13.87 0.77
N VAL A 21 9.25 -13.24 0.66
CA VAL A 21 8.00 -13.60 1.35
C VAL A 21 6.86 -13.68 0.32
N PRO A 22 5.74 -14.33 0.64
CA PRO A 22 4.55 -14.24 -0.20
C PRO A 22 4.01 -12.80 -0.28
N LEU A 23 3.56 -12.37 -1.46
CA LEU A 23 2.99 -11.03 -1.67
C LEU A 23 1.86 -10.69 -0.69
N ARG A 24 1.02 -11.67 -0.33
CA ARG A 24 -0.03 -11.51 0.70
C ARG A 24 0.50 -11.03 2.06
N GLU A 25 1.74 -11.40 2.42
CA GLU A 25 2.35 -10.94 3.67
C GLU A 25 2.73 -9.46 3.59
N GLU A 26 3.35 -9.04 2.48
CA GLU A 26 3.65 -7.63 2.21
C GLU A 26 2.38 -6.78 2.19
N ILE A 27 1.30 -7.24 1.53
CA ILE A 27 0.01 -6.56 1.52
C ILE A 27 -0.58 -6.47 2.93
N GLY A 28 -0.50 -7.54 3.73
CA GLY A 28 -0.97 -7.55 5.11
C GLY A 28 -0.22 -6.58 6.03
N ILE A 29 1.09 -6.40 5.81
CA ILE A 29 1.90 -5.39 6.51
C ILE A 29 1.52 -3.98 6.02
N LEU A 30 1.39 -3.81 4.71
CA LEU A 30 1.03 -2.54 4.10
C LEU A 30 -0.34 -2.03 4.57
N GLN A 31 -1.35 -2.90 4.64
CA GLN A 31 -2.68 -2.53 5.11
C GLN A 31 -2.64 -1.95 6.52
N LYS A 32 -1.91 -2.60 7.45
CA LYS A 32 -1.75 -2.10 8.83
C LYS A 32 -1.09 -0.73 8.88
N TYR A 33 -0.10 -0.50 8.01
CA TYR A 33 0.54 0.80 7.89
C TYR A 33 -0.44 1.87 7.39
N VAL A 34 -1.18 1.55 6.32
CA VAL A 34 -2.20 2.44 5.74
C VAL A 34 -3.29 2.77 6.76
N ASP A 35 -3.76 1.79 7.55
CA ASP A 35 -4.78 2.02 8.58
C ASP A 35 -4.33 3.06 9.63
N ILE A 36 -3.06 3.02 10.03
CA ILE A 36 -2.47 4.01 10.94
C ILE A 36 -2.41 5.39 10.28
N GLU A 37 -2.03 5.44 9.00
CA GLU A 37 -1.90 6.69 8.24
C GLU A 37 -3.26 7.33 7.93
N LEU A 38 -4.30 6.53 7.68
CA LEU A 38 -5.68 6.99 7.52
C LEU A 38 -6.20 7.69 8.79
N ILE A 39 -5.81 7.25 9.98
CA ILE A 39 -6.13 7.96 11.23
C ILE A 39 -5.44 9.33 11.28
N ARG A 40 -4.17 9.40 10.82
CA ARG A 40 -3.37 10.63 10.85
C ARG A 40 -3.85 11.68 9.85
N PHE A 41 -4.23 11.24 8.65
CA PHE A 41 -4.63 12.13 7.55
C PHE A 41 -6.14 12.22 7.34
N GLN A 42 -6.94 11.39 8.03
CA GLN A 42 -8.40 11.38 7.97
C GLN A 42 -8.88 11.33 6.51
N ASN A 43 -9.84 12.19 6.14
CA ASN A 43 -10.44 12.25 4.81
C ASN A 43 -9.50 12.77 3.71
N ARG A 44 -8.23 13.02 4.03
CA ARG A 44 -7.24 13.54 3.07
C ARG A 44 -6.36 12.45 2.46
N LEU A 45 -6.56 11.19 2.83
CA LEU A 45 -5.85 10.07 2.22
C LEU A 45 -6.88 9.02 1.77
N ARG A 46 -6.85 8.69 0.49
CA ARG A 46 -7.53 7.53 -0.08
C ARG A 46 -6.46 6.56 -0.56
N VAL A 47 -6.60 5.30 -0.17
CA VAL A 47 -5.72 4.22 -0.66
C VAL A 47 -6.58 3.14 -1.28
N GLU A 48 -6.21 2.71 -2.48
CA GLU A 48 -6.88 1.64 -3.21
C GLU A 48 -5.88 0.54 -3.52
N MET A 49 -6.31 -0.71 -3.32
CA MET A 49 -5.50 -1.89 -3.60
C MET A 49 -6.25 -2.79 -4.59
N ASP A 50 -5.68 -2.99 -5.77
CA ASP A 50 -6.18 -3.88 -6.81
C ASP A 50 -5.17 -5.02 -7.05
N ILE A 51 -5.29 -6.07 -6.23
CA ILE A 51 -4.35 -7.19 -6.22
C ILE A 51 -5.04 -8.41 -6.80
N GLU A 52 -4.52 -8.93 -7.91
CA GLU A 52 -5.04 -10.14 -8.51
C GLU A 52 -4.87 -11.32 -7.53
N PRO A 53 -5.94 -12.07 -7.19
CA PRO A 53 -5.83 -13.15 -6.21
C PRO A 53 -4.81 -14.23 -6.56
N THR A 54 -4.54 -14.42 -7.86
CA THR A 54 -3.59 -15.41 -8.39
C THR A 54 -2.12 -15.06 -8.07
N VAL A 55 -1.83 -13.81 -7.68
CA VAL A 55 -0.47 -13.38 -7.36
C VAL A 55 -0.15 -13.29 -5.87
N LEU A 56 -1.12 -13.58 -5.01
CA LEU A 56 -0.96 -13.48 -3.55
C LEU A 56 0.16 -14.37 -2.99
N ASP A 57 0.47 -15.46 -3.67
CA ASP A 57 1.48 -16.44 -3.25
C ASP A 57 2.83 -16.23 -3.96
N ALA A 58 2.94 -15.18 -4.79
CA ALA A 58 4.18 -14.84 -5.48
C ALA A 58 5.28 -14.47 -4.47
N ALA A 59 6.47 -14.98 -4.73
CA ALA A 59 7.71 -14.67 -4.04
C ALA A 59 8.11 -13.24 -4.37
N VAL A 60 8.10 -12.38 -3.35
CA VAL A 60 8.55 -11.00 -3.48
C VAL A 60 9.62 -10.71 -2.43
N PRO A 61 10.61 -9.85 -2.73
CA PRO A 61 11.50 -9.34 -1.70
C PRO A 61 10.72 -8.78 -0.52
N ALA A 62 11.09 -9.16 0.70
CA ALA A 62 10.46 -8.56 1.88
C ALA A 62 10.69 -7.04 1.89
N MET A 63 9.69 -6.29 2.37
CA MET A 63 9.67 -4.82 2.40
C MET A 63 9.72 -4.16 1.01
N ILE A 64 9.14 -4.78 -0.01
CA ILE A 64 9.12 -4.23 -1.36
C ILE A 64 8.06 -3.15 -1.55
N LEU A 65 6.93 -3.20 -0.82
CA LEU A 65 5.82 -2.25 -1.01
C LEU A 65 5.90 -1.04 -0.08
N GLN A 66 6.27 -1.26 1.18
CA GLN A 66 6.21 -0.22 2.22
C GLN A 66 7.05 1.04 1.87
N PRO A 67 8.29 0.94 1.36
CA PRO A 67 9.07 2.13 1.03
C PRO A 67 8.42 2.99 -0.07
N LEU A 68 7.70 2.36 -1.01
CA LEU A 68 7.05 3.04 -2.13
C LEU A 68 5.86 3.83 -1.62
N VAL A 69 4.98 3.20 -0.83
CA VAL A 69 3.80 3.86 -0.27
C VAL A 69 4.17 4.92 0.76
N GLU A 70 5.16 4.65 1.63
CA GLU A 70 5.67 5.67 2.58
C GLU A 70 6.25 6.88 1.82
N ASN A 71 6.89 6.65 0.68
CA ASN A 71 7.39 7.72 -0.18
C ASN A 71 6.23 8.55 -0.76
N SER A 72 5.22 7.91 -1.33
CA SER A 72 4.02 8.59 -1.86
C SER A 72 3.27 9.40 -0.79
N ILE A 73 3.09 8.86 0.42
CA ILE A 73 2.45 9.60 1.53
C ILE A 73 3.29 10.81 1.95
N ARG A 74 4.60 10.63 2.13
CA ARG A 74 5.48 11.70 2.66
C ARG A 74 5.70 12.83 1.66
N HIS A 75 5.86 12.50 0.38
CA HIS A 75 6.23 13.45 -0.65
C HIS A 75 5.03 13.98 -1.43
N GLY A 76 4.02 13.13 -1.70
CA GLY A 76 2.78 13.53 -2.36
C GLY A 76 1.79 14.14 -1.38
N ILE A 77 1.28 13.34 -0.44
CA ILE A 77 0.08 13.71 0.32
C ILE A 77 0.36 14.71 1.45
N ALA A 78 1.47 14.54 2.19
CA ALA A 78 1.79 15.40 3.33
C ALA A 78 2.01 16.88 2.96
N ARG A 79 2.27 17.18 1.68
CA ARG A 79 2.58 18.53 1.17
C ARG A 79 1.40 19.23 0.50
N ARG A 80 0.31 18.52 0.21
CA ARG A 80 -0.89 19.07 -0.45
C ARG A 80 -1.98 19.36 0.58
N SER A 81 -2.75 20.43 0.41
CA SER A 81 -3.94 20.69 1.23
C SER A 81 -5.14 19.82 0.83
N ALA A 82 -5.23 19.46 -0.46
CA ALA A 82 -6.25 18.57 -1.02
C ALA A 82 -6.14 17.14 -0.47
N ALA A 83 -7.22 16.37 -0.64
CA ALA A 83 -7.18 14.93 -0.45
C ALA A 83 -6.29 14.30 -1.52
N GLY A 84 -5.49 13.31 -1.12
CA GLY A 84 -4.60 12.59 -1.99
C GLY A 84 -5.01 11.13 -2.15
N TRP A 85 -4.60 10.55 -3.27
CA TRP A 85 -4.87 9.18 -3.66
C TRP A 85 -3.57 8.40 -3.85
N ILE A 86 -3.57 7.15 -3.40
CA ILE A 86 -2.53 6.16 -3.68
C ILE A 86 -3.20 4.89 -4.17
N GLY A 87 -2.81 4.43 -5.36
CA GLY A 87 -3.17 3.13 -5.91
C GLY A 87 -2.03 2.14 -5.77
N VAL A 88 -2.33 0.92 -5.34
CA VAL A 88 -1.40 -0.22 -5.33
C VAL A 88 -2.03 -1.33 -6.15
N SER A 89 -1.35 -1.77 -7.20
CA SER A 89 -1.85 -2.84 -8.07
C SER A 89 -0.81 -3.94 -8.21
N ALA A 90 -1.25 -5.19 -8.33
CA ALA A 90 -0.36 -6.29 -8.66
C ALA A 90 -1.10 -7.37 -9.45
N TRP A 91 -0.48 -7.80 -10.55
CA TRP A 91 -1.07 -8.77 -11.48
C TRP A 91 0.02 -9.57 -12.18
N ARG A 92 -0.36 -10.65 -12.86
CA ARG A 92 0.57 -11.50 -13.60
C ARG A 92 0.41 -11.29 -15.11
N GLU A 93 1.52 -11.10 -15.81
CA GLU A 93 1.58 -11.17 -17.28
C GLU A 93 2.59 -12.23 -17.71
N GLY A 94 2.09 -13.37 -18.21
CA GLY A 94 2.94 -14.50 -18.59
C GLY A 94 3.75 -15.01 -17.40
N GLU A 95 5.08 -14.94 -17.49
CA GLU A 95 6.00 -15.39 -16.45
C GLU A 95 6.52 -14.26 -15.55
N GLN A 96 5.88 -13.09 -15.59
CA GLN A 96 6.26 -11.92 -14.82
C GLN A 96 5.17 -11.53 -13.83
N LEU A 97 5.59 -11.17 -12.62
CA LEU A 97 4.79 -10.43 -11.66
C LEU A 97 5.02 -8.95 -11.89
N LEU A 98 3.92 -8.21 -12.03
CA LEU A 98 3.92 -6.76 -12.11
C LEU A 98 3.35 -6.21 -10.82
N ILE A 99 4.03 -5.20 -10.27
CA ILE A 99 3.58 -4.44 -9.10
C ILE A 99 3.67 -2.96 -9.47
N GLU A 100 2.59 -2.24 -9.25
CA GLU A 100 2.51 -0.80 -9.47
C GLU A 100 2.09 -0.08 -8.18
N VAL A 101 2.77 1.03 -7.87
CA VAL A 101 2.34 2.00 -6.86
C VAL A 101 2.23 3.35 -7.54
N SER A 102 1.03 3.92 -7.56
CA SER A 102 0.71 5.19 -8.23
C SER A 102 0.14 6.18 -7.22
N ASP A 103 0.46 7.46 -7.38
CA ASP A 103 -0.13 8.54 -6.59
C ASP A 103 -0.48 9.77 -7.45
N ASP A 104 -1.38 10.61 -6.92
CA ASP A 104 -1.78 11.91 -7.50
C ASP A 104 -0.99 13.09 -6.89
N GLY A 105 0.23 12.82 -6.42
CA GLY A 105 1.15 13.83 -5.93
C GLY A 105 1.60 14.79 -7.04
N PRO A 106 2.49 15.76 -6.72
CA PRO A 106 2.92 16.80 -7.65
C PRO A 106 3.80 16.29 -8.82
N GLY A 107 3.88 14.97 -9.04
CA GLY A 107 4.80 14.37 -9.99
C GLY A 107 6.27 14.46 -9.56
N ALA A 108 7.16 14.21 -10.51
CA ALA A 108 8.60 14.35 -10.29
C ALA A 108 9.01 15.83 -10.23
N THR A 109 9.26 16.36 -9.04
CA THR A 109 9.77 17.74 -8.86
C THR A 109 11.25 17.90 -9.24
N GLU A 110 11.94 16.78 -9.45
CA GLU A 110 13.36 16.68 -9.78
C GLU A 110 13.55 15.54 -10.79
N PRO A 111 14.66 15.49 -11.55
CA PRO A 111 14.95 14.37 -12.43
C PRO A 111 14.85 13.03 -11.70
N ILE A 112 14.27 12.02 -12.35
CA ILE A 112 14.00 10.69 -11.76
C ILE A 112 15.27 10.08 -11.13
N ASP A 113 16.43 10.24 -11.76
CA ASP A 113 17.71 9.75 -11.24
C ASP A 113 18.08 10.36 -9.89
N GLN A 114 17.71 11.62 -9.64
CA GLN A 114 17.91 12.27 -8.35
C GLN A 114 16.91 11.80 -7.31
N LEU A 115 15.66 11.52 -7.69
CA LEU A 115 14.66 10.93 -6.80
C LEU A 115 15.14 9.56 -6.29
N LEU A 116 15.68 8.73 -7.19
CA LEU A 116 16.30 7.46 -6.84
C LEU A 116 17.51 7.64 -5.92
N GLY A 117 18.36 8.64 -6.15
CA GLY A 117 19.59 8.87 -5.36
C GLY A 117 19.40 9.54 -3.99
N LYS A 118 18.27 10.22 -3.75
CA LYS A 118 18.00 10.93 -2.48
C LYS A 118 17.23 10.08 -1.46
N GLY A 119 16.43 9.13 -1.94
CA GLY A 119 15.61 8.26 -1.10
C GLY A 119 16.35 6.99 -0.71
N VAL A 120 16.71 6.85 0.57
CA VAL A 120 17.35 5.64 1.11
C VAL A 120 16.42 4.42 0.89
N GLY A 121 15.11 4.59 1.05
CA GLY A 121 14.11 3.53 0.85
C GLY A 121 14.05 2.99 -0.57
N LEU A 122 13.88 3.87 -1.56
CA LEU A 122 13.80 3.46 -2.97
C LEU A 122 15.14 2.92 -3.49
N THR A 123 16.27 3.49 -3.03
CA THR A 123 17.60 2.95 -3.31
C THR A 123 17.72 1.52 -2.78
N ASN A 124 17.35 1.29 -1.52
CA ASN A 124 17.41 -0.04 -0.90
C ASN A 124 16.51 -1.05 -1.61
N THR A 125 15.28 -0.67 -1.96
CA THR A 125 14.38 -1.55 -2.72
C THR A 125 15.00 -1.93 -4.07
N ARG A 126 15.53 -0.96 -4.82
CA ARG A 126 16.17 -1.20 -6.12
C ARG A 126 17.40 -2.09 -6.00
N ASP A 127 18.25 -1.84 -5.01
CA ASP A 127 19.49 -2.59 -4.84
C ASP A 127 19.18 -4.03 -4.38
N ARG A 128 18.16 -4.23 -3.53
CA ARG A 128 17.65 -5.56 -3.16
C ARG A 128 17.06 -6.32 -4.35
N LEU A 129 16.31 -5.65 -5.21
CA LEU A 129 15.81 -6.25 -6.45
C LEU A 129 16.95 -6.74 -7.34
N ARG A 130 18.01 -5.93 -7.49
CA ARG A 130 19.22 -6.31 -8.23
C ARG A 130 19.95 -7.48 -7.59
N GLU A 131 20.04 -7.53 -6.26
CA GLU A 131 20.68 -8.63 -5.53
C GLU A 131 19.93 -9.96 -5.73
N LEU A 132 18.60 -9.95 -5.68
CA LEU A 132 17.79 -11.18 -5.73
C LEU A 132 17.48 -11.66 -7.15
N HIS A 133 17.24 -10.74 -8.09
CA HIS A 133 16.75 -11.09 -9.43
C HIS A 133 17.73 -10.67 -10.55
N GLY A 134 18.84 -10.01 -10.22
CA GLY A 134 19.86 -9.62 -11.19
C GLY A 134 19.29 -8.76 -12.32
N THR A 135 19.45 -9.22 -13.56
CA THR A 135 18.94 -8.56 -14.77
C THR A 135 17.51 -8.96 -15.13
N HIS A 136 16.89 -9.89 -14.39
CA HIS A 136 15.52 -10.34 -14.64
C HIS A 136 14.47 -9.50 -13.92
N GLN A 137 14.83 -8.28 -13.51
CA GLN A 137 13.91 -7.34 -12.89
C GLN A 137 14.02 -5.97 -13.53
N SER A 138 12.97 -5.18 -13.38
CA SER A 138 13.00 -3.74 -13.64
C SER A 138 12.34 -2.98 -12.49
N PHE A 139 12.91 -1.83 -12.17
CA PHE A 139 12.34 -0.84 -11.26
C PHE A 139 12.28 0.49 -12.01
N GLU A 140 11.09 0.96 -12.30
CA GLU A 140 10.85 2.18 -13.07
C GLU A 140 10.07 3.20 -12.23
N ILE A 141 10.39 4.47 -12.42
CA ILE A 141 9.58 5.58 -11.91
C ILE A 141 9.17 6.40 -13.12
N ARG A 142 7.88 6.70 -13.23
CA ARG A 142 7.31 7.52 -14.29
C ARG A 142 6.54 8.68 -13.67
N SER A 143 6.77 9.88 -14.19
CA SER A 143 5.95 11.04 -13.86
C SER A 143 4.74 11.05 -14.80
N ARG A 144 3.54 11.19 -14.24
CA ARG A 144 2.35 11.57 -15.01
C ARG A 144 2.32 13.09 -15.05
N GLU A 145 2.64 13.64 -16.22
CA GLU A 145 2.51 15.06 -16.50
C GLU A 145 1.27 15.27 -17.36
N SER A 146 0.32 16.04 -16.84
CA SER A 146 -0.87 16.48 -17.57
C SER A 146 -0.77 17.97 -17.86
N SER A 147 -1.46 18.42 -18.90
CA SER A 147 -1.68 19.85 -19.17
C SER A 147 -2.52 20.52 -18.08
N ASP A 148 -3.23 19.74 -17.28
CA ASP A 148 -3.90 20.20 -16.07
C ASP A 148 -2.95 20.06 -14.88
N ALA A 149 -2.65 21.18 -14.21
CA ALA A 149 -1.72 21.22 -13.08
C ALA A 149 -2.19 20.35 -11.89
N ASP A 150 -3.49 20.05 -11.83
CA ASP A 150 -4.09 19.23 -10.79
C ASP A 150 -4.07 17.72 -11.11
N ASP A 151 -3.77 17.30 -12.35
CA ASP A 151 -3.67 15.90 -12.77
C ASP A 151 -2.20 15.46 -12.98
N THR A 152 -1.41 15.64 -11.94
CA THR A 152 -0.03 15.16 -11.88
C THR A 152 0.08 13.92 -10.99
N GLY A 153 1.19 13.19 -11.10
CA GLY A 153 1.37 11.99 -10.28
C GLY A 153 2.70 11.28 -10.51
N LEU A 154 3.01 10.34 -9.63
CA LEU A 154 4.13 9.42 -9.80
C LEU A 154 3.62 7.99 -9.86
N THR A 155 4.19 7.20 -10.76
CA THR A 155 3.94 5.77 -10.88
C THR A 155 5.27 5.03 -10.76
N LEU A 156 5.38 4.17 -9.75
CA LEU A 156 6.49 3.27 -9.57
C LEU A 156 6.07 1.87 -10.04
N ARG A 157 6.86 1.27 -10.93
CA ARG A 157 6.62 -0.07 -11.48
C ARG A 157 7.76 -1.00 -11.17
N ILE A 158 7.41 -2.19 -10.73
CA ILE A 158 8.33 -3.29 -10.51
C ILE A 158 7.88 -4.45 -11.39
N HIS A 159 8.82 -5.01 -12.14
CA HIS A 159 8.65 -6.30 -12.78
C HIS A 159 9.68 -7.27 -12.22
N ILE A 160 9.23 -8.44 -11.80
CA ILE A 160 10.09 -9.56 -11.37
C ILE A 160 9.55 -10.88 -11.91
N PRO A 161 10.38 -11.93 -12.00
CA PRO A 161 9.90 -13.24 -12.42
C PRO A 161 8.85 -13.77 -11.45
N TYR A 162 7.73 -14.26 -11.99
CA TYR A 162 6.70 -14.86 -11.16
C TYR A 162 7.16 -16.24 -10.68
N ARG A 163 7.19 -16.42 -9.36
CA ARG A 163 7.44 -17.72 -8.72
C ARG A 163 6.62 -17.78 -7.46
N GLU A 164 5.89 -18.86 -7.22
CA GLU A 164 5.16 -19.04 -5.98
C GLU A 164 6.08 -19.51 -4.85
N ILE A 165 5.90 -18.99 -3.64
CA ILE A 165 6.45 -19.59 -2.41
C ILE A 165 5.33 -20.35 -1.72
N GLN A 166 5.52 -21.66 -1.57
CA GLN A 166 4.67 -22.46 -0.69
C GLN A 166 4.91 -21.98 0.74
N SER A 167 3.86 -21.46 1.37
CA SER A 167 3.87 -21.30 2.83
C SER A 167 4.24 -22.64 3.45
N SER A 168 5.25 -22.64 4.31
CA SER A 168 5.54 -23.76 5.19
C SER A 168 4.38 -23.92 6.19
N SER A 169 3.24 -24.42 5.73
CA SER A 169 2.20 -24.97 6.59
C SER A 169 2.69 -26.33 7.13
N GLY A 170 3.69 -26.27 8.00
CA GLY A 170 4.39 -27.40 8.59
C GLY A 170 4.20 -27.49 10.10
N LEU A 171 2.95 -27.57 10.58
CA LEU A 171 2.69 -28.24 11.85
C LEU A 171 2.54 -29.73 11.54
N GLY A 172 3.66 -30.45 11.70
CA GLY A 172 3.81 -31.85 11.36
C GLY A 172 2.79 -32.77 12.04
N SER A 173 2.17 -33.65 11.25
CA SER A 173 1.49 -34.83 11.75
C SER A 173 2.51 -35.82 12.32
N GLY A 174 2.84 -35.67 13.60
CA GLY A 174 3.61 -36.66 14.35
C GLY A 174 2.73 -37.83 14.77
N ARG A 175 2.70 -38.89 13.97
CA ARG A 175 2.30 -40.23 14.45
C ARG A 175 3.29 -40.66 15.54
N SER A 176 2.83 -40.76 16.79
CA SER A 176 3.49 -41.60 17.79
C SER A 176 2.46 -42.48 18.50
N ARG A 177 2.71 -43.79 18.42
CA ARG A 177 1.95 -44.86 19.08
C ARG A 177 2.21 -44.83 20.59
N GLY A 178 1.14 -44.82 21.36
CA GLY A 178 0.97 -45.60 22.59
C GLY A 178 1.85 -45.29 23.80
N SER A 179 1.28 -44.60 24.80
CA SER A 179 1.35 -45.10 26.19
C SER A 179 0.19 -44.55 27.02
N ARG A 180 -0.37 -45.44 27.82
CA ARG A 180 -1.50 -45.25 28.74
C ARG A 180 -1.17 -44.19 29.80
N ARG A 181 -2.19 -43.39 30.19
CA ARG A 181 -2.92 -43.40 31.49
C ARG A 181 -3.25 -42.00 32.02
N ARG A 182 -4.50 -41.91 32.51
CA ARG A 182 -5.04 -41.11 33.65
C ARG A 182 -5.64 -39.71 33.41
N SER A 183 -6.96 -39.72 33.24
CA SER A 183 -7.98 -39.11 34.14
C SER A 183 -7.71 -37.73 34.77
N SER A 184 -8.40 -36.72 34.25
CA SER A 184 -9.14 -35.63 34.93
C SER A 184 -9.45 -34.61 33.83
N GLY A 185 -10.68 -34.25 33.47
CA GLY A 185 -11.81 -33.92 34.32
C GLY A 185 -11.95 -32.40 34.37
N ILE A 186 -12.17 -31.73 33.23
CA ILE A 186 -12.61 -30.32 33.21
C ILE A 186 -13.68 -30.13 32.12
N HIS A 187 -14.73 -29.48 32.58
CA HIS A 187 -16.07 -29.23 32.05
C HIS A 187 -16.07 -28.21 30.90
N LEU A 188 -16.70 -28.53 29.77
CA LEU A 188 -17.13 -27.52 28.80
C LEU A 188 -18.54 -27.02 29.17
N PRO A 189 -18.80 -25.72 29.05
CA PRO A 189 -20.12 -25.23 28.70
C PRO A 189 -20.12 -24.64 27.27
N THR A 190 -21.12 -25.04 26.50
CA THR A 190 -21.70 -24.27 25.38
C THR A 190 -23.20 -24.14 25.65
N PRO A 191 -23.96 -23.36 24.87
CA PRO A 191 -23.79 -21.98 24.44
C PRO A 191 -24.94 -21.10 24.97
N SER A 192 -24.83 -19.76 24.95
CA SER A 192 -26.03 -18.91 25.09
C SER A 192 -26.10 -17.84 24.00
N LYS A 193 -27.24 -17.88 23.31
CA LYS A 193 -27.80 -16.85 22.43
C LYS A 193 -27.91 -15.49 23.13
N ALA A 194 -27.88 -14.44 22.30
CA ALA A 194 -28.38 -13.06 22.46
C ALA A 194 -27.25 -12.08 22.08
N ALA A 195 -27.44 -11.02 21.30
CA ALA A 195 -28.59 -10.51 20.59
C ALA A 195 -28.05 -9.62 19.46
N ALA A 196 -28.79 -9.56 18.36
CA ALA A 196 -28.67 -8.48 17.39
C ALA A 196 -29.05 -7.16 18.08
N VAL A 197 -28.23 -6.13 17.89
CA VAL A 197 -28.65 -4.73 18.07
C VAL A 197 -28.25 -4.01 16.79
N SER A 198 -29.26 -3.85 15.95
CA SER A 198 -29.35 -2.77 14.98
C SER A 198 -29.38 -1.45 15.75
N THR A 199 -28.59 -0.48 15.31
CA THR A 199 -28.84 0.93 15.63
C THR A 199 -28.74 1.71 14.34
N GLU A 200 -29.91 1.96 13.76
CA GLU A 200 -30.21 3.08 12.89
C GLU A 200 -30.12 4.37 13.68
N VAL A 201 -29.39 5.35 13.16
CA VAL A 201 -29.49 6.80 13.46
C VAL A 201 -28.69 7.48 12.35
N ASP A 202 -29.11 8.50 11.63
CA ASP A 202 -30.36 9.26 11.51
C ASP A 202 -30.09 10.23 10.34
N GLU A 203 -30.75 10.01 9.19
CA GLU A 203 -30.68 10.90 8.04
C GLU A 203 -31.66 12.08 8.24
N SER A 204 -31.25 13.09 9.01
CA SER A 204 -32.05 14.29 9.18
C SER A 204 -31.21 15.58 9.26
N LYS A 205 -30.38 15.82 8.24
CA LYS A 205 -29.93 17.18 7.88
C LYS A 205 -29.89 17.38 6.36
N ILE A 206 -31.07 17.33 5.75
CA ILE A 206 -31.33 17.96 4.44
C ILE A 206 -31.83 19.37 4.75
N SER A 207 -30.93 20.36 4.67
CA SER A 207 -31.33 21.77 4.56
C SER A 207 -31.09 22.20 3.12
N ARG A 208 -32.21 22.33 2.40
CA ARG A 208 -32.31 23.05 1.14
C ARG A 208 -31.99 24.53 1.38
N THR A 209 -31.17 25.10 0.50
CA THR A 209 -31.32 26.50 0.09
C THR A 209 -31.07 26.56 -1.41
N ASP A 210 -32.18 26.69 -2.14
CA ASP A 210 -32.24 27.25 -3.48
C ASP A 210 -31.64 28.67 -3.48
N GLY A 211 -31.02 29.05 -4.59
CA GLY A 211 -30.52 30.41 -4.78
C GLY A 211 -29.76 30.58 -6.08
N ALA A 212 -30.41 30.31 -7.20
CA ALA A 212 -29.99 30.84 -8.49
C ALA A 212 -30.04 32.37 -8.45
N LEU A 213 -28.94 33.03 -8.80
CA LEU A 213 -28.98 34.41 -9.27
C LEU A 213 -28.09 34.53 -10.50
N THR A 214 -28.75 34.47 -11.64
CA THR A 214 -28.36 35.10 -12.90
C THR A 214 -28.42 36.61 -12.73
N VAL A 215 -27.36 37.32 -13.10
CA VAL A 215 -27.35 38.71 -13.55
C VAL A 215 -26.38 38.69 -14.73
N ASP A 216 -26.88 38.55 -15.95
CA ASP A 216 -27.36 39.61 -16.84
C ASP A 216 -26.25 40.55 -17.31
N GLU A 217 -26.23 40.69 -18.62
CA GLU A 217 -25.32 41.42 -19.50
C GLU A 217 -25.38 42.93 -19.17
N SER A 218 -24.36 43.75 -19.42
CA SER A 218 -23.99 44.23 -20.76
C SER A 218 -22.89 45.33 -20.65
N PRO A 219 -22.28 45.72 -21.79
CA PRO A 219 -20.95 46.32 -21.90
C PRO A 219 -20.96 47.86 -21.98
N GLU A 220 -19.77 48.44 -22.23
CA GLU A 220 -19.43 49.84 -22.59
C GLU A 220 -18.55 50.52 -21.51
N ASP A 221 -17.54 51.33 -21.79
CA ASP A 221 -16.79 51.75 -22.98
C ASP A 221 -15.70 52.72 -22.42
N ARG A 222 -14.60 52.91 -23.16
CA ARG A 222 -13.68 54.08 -23.16
C ARG A 222 -12.51 54.20 -22.17
N ASP A 223 -11.32 54.17 -22.79
CA ASP A 223 -10.27 55.21 -22.78
C ASP A 223 -9.97 55.93 -21.45
N HIS A 224 -8.85 55.56 -20.82
CA HIS A 224 -7.61 56.37 -20.78
C HIS A 224 -6.48 55.64 -20.04
#